data_AF-A0A5J5E0D2-F1
#
_entry.id   AF-A0A5J5E0D2-F1
#
_cell.length_a   1.000
_cell.length_b   1.000
_cell.length_c   1.000
_cell.angle_alpha   90.00
_cell.angle_beta   90.00
_cell.angle_gamma   90.00
#
_symmetry.space_group_name_H-M   'P 1'
#
loop_
_entity.id
_entity.type
_entity.pdbx_description
1 polymer ?
#
loop_
_entity_poly.entity_id
_entity_poly.type
_entity_poly.pdbx_seq_one_letter_code
_entity_poly.pdbx_strand_id
1 'polypeptide(L)'
;MAVHQADAQYSPEARDLIWTIPNAISLLRIISIPIFAVLVARREMAVALIVLAFSAFSDSLDGTLARKFNQVSKIGQVLDPVADRLLIFCSVVALGIAGVIPWWVLIVVGLRDLVMAIEVLVLAQHGYGPLPVHFVGKAGTAILMMSIPAFIIAELWAGRFTQGLHLICVAGMIWGVLLYWMAGLIYLKQGHDLLRADGVAAGDAVADGTAGERTA
;
A
#
# COMPACT_ATOMS: atom_id res chain seq x y z
N MET A 1 12.53 41.56 -25.75
CA MET A 1 11.46 41.01 -24.90
C MET A 1 11.76 39.53 -24.73
N ALA A 2 12.27 39.15 -23.56
CA ALA A 2 12.67 37.77 -23.25
C ALA A 2 11.41 36.94 -22.96
N VAL A 3 11.17 35.88 -23.72
CA VAL A 3 10.14 34.88 -23.39
C VAL A 3 10.81 33.81 -22.54
N HIS A 4 10.32 33.72 -21.32
CA HIS A 4 10.72 32.78 -20.28
C HIS A 4 10.76 31.33 -20.77
N GLN A 5 11.87 30.66 -20.47
CA GLN A 5 11.94 29.21 -20.31
C GLN A 5 10.88 28.77 -19.31
N ALA A 6 9.97 27.90 -19.74
CA ALA A 6 9.25 27.00 -18.86
C ALA A 6 9.78 25.60 -19.17
N ASP A 7 10.68 25.13 -18.30
CA ASP A 7 11.09 23.74 -18.23
C ASP A 7 9.85 22.87 -18.04
N ALA A 8 9.33 22.34 -19.16
CA ALA A 8 8.49 21.17 -19.12
C ALA A 8 9.38 20.02 -18.61
N GLN A 9 9.38 19.80 -17.30
CA GLN A 9 9.83 18.55 -16.71
C GLN A 9 9.08 17.42 -17.40
N TYR A 10 9.74 16.83 -18.39
CA TYR A 10 9.25 15.70 -19.17
C TYR A 10 9.14 14.50 -18.24
N SER A 11 8.02 14.39 -17.54
CA SER A 11 7.58 13.11 -16.99
C SER A 11 7.30 12.23 -18.22
N PRO A 12 8.03 11.12 -18.42
CA PRO A 12 7.85 10.30 -19.62
C PRO A 12 6.41 9.81 -19.65
N GLU A 13 5.70 10.08 -20.74
CA GLU A 13 4.37 9.51 -20.97
C GLU A 13 4.47 7.99 -20.87
N ALA A 14 3.78 7.41 -19.89
CA ALA A 14 3.79 5.98 -19.65
C ALA A 14 3.24 5.26 -20.88
N ARG A 15 4.12 4.60 -21.64
CA ARG A 15 3.79 3.87 -22.86
C ARG A 15 3.12 2.55 -22.52
N ASP A 16 2.13 2.14 -23.32
CA ASP A 16 1.42 0.86 -23.22
C ASP A 16 2.31 -0.32 -23.68
N LEU A 17 3.47 -0.47 -23.07
CA LEU A 17 4.34 -1.63 -23.24
C LEU A 17 3.92 -2.68 -22.21
N ILE A 18 3.23 -3.71 -22.69
CA ILE A 18 2.75 -4.85 -21.89
C ILE A 18 3.93 -5.71 -21.42
N TRP A 19 4.99 -5.78 -22.23
CA TRP A 19 6.24 -6.50 -21.94
C TRP A 19 7.37 -5.51 -21.68
N THR A 20 7.56 -5.17 -20.42
CA THR A 20 8.74 -4.44 -19.94
C THR A 20 9.41 -5.30 -18.88
N ILE A 21 10.74 -5.20 -18.76
CA ILE A 21 11.50 -5.88 -17.71
C ILE A 21 10.84 -5.66 -16.34
N PRO A 22 10.48 -4.43 -15.92
CA PRO A 22 9.72 -4.14 -14.70
C PRO A 22 8.49 -5.01 -14.47
N ASN A 23 7.65 -5.19 -15.48
CA ASN A 23 6.41 -5.96 -15.35
C ASN A 23 6.69 -7.44 -15.05
N ALA A 24 7.75 -8.01 -15.63
CA ALA A 24 8.16 -9.38 -15.36
C ALA A 24 8.59 -9.58 -13.89
N ILE A 25 9.20 -8.58 -13.27
CA ILE A 25 9.65 -8.65 -11.87
C ILE A 25 8.50 -8.40 -10.92
N SER A 26 7.61 -7.43 -11.20
CA SER A 26 6.39 -7.28 -10.42
C SER A 26 5.57 -8.58 -10.44
N LEU A 27 5.50 -9.28 -11.59
CA LEU A 27 4.89 -10.61 -11.69
C LEU A 27 5.66 -11.68 -10.90
N LEU A 28 6.98 -11.72 -11.01
CA LEU A 28 7.83 -12.63 -10.24
C LEU A 28 7.65 -12.42 -8.73
N ARG A 29 7.54 -11.16 -8.28
CA ARG A 29 7.27 -10.79 -6.89
C ARG A 29 5.92 -11.32 -6.44
N ILE A 30 4.88 -11.13 -7.25
CA ILE A 30 3.54 -11.66 -6.98
C ILE A 30 3.56 -13.19 -6.82
N ILE A 31 4.33 -13.90 -7.65
CA ILE A 31 4.48 -15.37 -7.56
C ILE A 31 5.33 -15.77 -6.35
N SER A 32 6.32 -14.96 -5.97
CA SER A 32 7.21 -15.23 -4.83
C SER A 32 6.51 -15.07 -3.48
N ILE A 33 5.51 -14.20 -3.37
CA ILE A 33 4.73 -13.95 -2.14
C ILE A 33 4.06 -15.22 -1.57
N PRO A 34 3.27 -16.00 -2.33
CA PRO A 34 2.65 -17.22 -1.80
C PRO A 34 3.69 -18.29 -1.43
N ILE A 35 4.79 -18.39 -2.19
CA ILE A 35 5.91 -19.29 -1.86
C ILE A 35 6.49 -18.89 -0.50
N PHE A 36 6.84 -17.62 -0.34
CA PHE A 36 7.30 -17.06 0.92
C PHE A 36 6.33 -17.34 2.08
N ALA A 37 5.03 -17.09 1.87
CA ALA A 37 4.00 -17.29 2.90
C ALA A 37 3.91 -18.76 3.35
N VAL A 38 3.99 -19.71 2.42
CA VAL A 38 4.01 -21.14 2.76
C VAL A 38 5.28 -21.51 3.55
N LEU A 39 6.43 -20.95 3.19
CA LEU A 39 7.69 -21.19 3.92
C LEU A 39 7.62 -20.66 5.35
N VAL A 40 7.10 -19.44 5.55
CA VAL A 40 6.89 -18.85 6.88
C VAL A 40 5.89 -19.70 7.69
N ALA A 41 4.78 -20.13 7.08
CA ALA A 41 3.78 -20.97 7.75
C ALA A 41 4.35 -22.33 8.19
N ARG A 42 5.35 -22.86 7.47
CA ARG A 42 6.10 -24.08 7.84
C ARG A 42 7.23 -23.83 8.86
N ARG A 43 7.41 -22.59 9.31
CA ARG A 43 8.54 -22.14 10.15
C ARG A 43 9.93 -22.28 9.52
N GLU A 44 10.01 -22.35 8.20
CA GLU A 44 11.27 -22.34 7.45
C GLU A 44 11.79 -20.90 7.28
N MET A 45 12.00 -20.21 8.40
CA MET A 45 12.27 -18.76 8.46
C MET A 45 13.54 -18.35 7.70
N ALA A 46 14.58 -19.20 7.72
CA ALA A 46 15.82 -18.96 6.99
C ALA A 46 15.58 -18.90 5.47
N VAL A 47 14.86 -19.89 4.94
CA VAL A 47 14.57 -19.98 3.51
C VAL A 47 13.58 -18.89 3.10
N ALA A 48 12.58 -18.60 3.94
CA ALA A 48 11.65 -17.50 3.72
C ALA A 48 12.39 -16.16 3.59
N LEU A 49 13.34 -15.89 4.48
CA LEU A 49 14.14 -14.67 4.44
C LEU A 49 14.99 -14.57 3.17
N ILE A 50 15.58 -15.68 2.73
CA ILE A 50 16.36 -15.72 1.47
C ILE A 50 15.47 -15.41 0.27
N VAL A 51 14.29 -16.03 0.18
CA VAL A 51 13.33 -15.78 -0.92
C VAL A 51 12.89 -14.32 -0.92
N LEU A 52 12.57 -13.78 0.26
CA LEU A 52 12.17 -12.38 0.41
C LEU A 52 13.29 -11.42 0.02
N ALA A 53 14.51 -11.67 0.48
CA ALA A 53 15.68 -10.87 0.17
C ALA A 53 16.02 -10.91 -1.33
N PHE A 54 15.97 -12.09 -1.95
CA PHE A 54 16.17 -12.25 -3.38
C PHE A 54 15.12 -11.48 -4.18
N SER A 55 13.84 -11.62 -3.82
CA SER A 55 12.75 -10.90 -4.47
C SER A 55 12.88 -9.37 -4.33
N ALA A 56 13.27 -8.86 -3.16
CA ALA A 56 13.48 -7.43 -2.95
C ALA A 56 14.72 -6.90 -3.70
N PHE A 57 15.77 -7.71 -3.79
CA PHE A 57 16.98 -7.36 -4.52
C PHE A 57 16.73 -7.28 -6.03
N SER A 58 15.98 -8.25 -6.61
CA SER A 58 15.55 -8.21 -8.01
C SER A 58 14.78 -6.92 -8.33
N ASP A 59 13.83 -6.55 -7.47
CA ASP A 59 13.04 -5.31 -7.62
C ASP A 59 13.92 -4.05 -7.62
N SER A 60 14.86 -3.95 -6.67
CA SER A 60 15.73 -2.77 -6.56
C SER A 60 16.68 -2.63 -7.74
N LEU A 61 17.22 -3.74 -8.26
CA LEU A 61 18.10 -3.72 -9.42
C LEU A 61 17.37 -3.25 -10.67
N ASP A 62 16.21 -3.82 -10.91
CA ASP A 62 15.46 -3.55 -12.14
C ASP A 62 14.68 -2.24 -12.07
N GLY A 63 14.22 -1.81 -10.89
CA GLY A 63 13.66 -0.47 -10.66
C GLY A 63 14.70 0.64 -10.86
N THR A 64 15.99 0.35 -10.66
CA THR A 64 17.09 1.26 -11.00
C THR A 64 17.37 1.26 -12.50
N LEU A 65 17.28 0.09 -13.14
CA LEU A 65 17.44 -0.06 -14.58
C LEU A 65 16.31 0.63 -15.35
N ALA A 66 15.06 0.45 -14.93
CA ALA A 66 13.87 1.06 -15.52
C ALA A 66 13.92 2.59 -15.48
N ARG A 67 14.40 3.16 -14.36
CA ARG A 67 14.64 4.59 -14.21
C ARG A 67 15.73 5.12 -15.15
N LYS A 68 16.77 4.32 -15.41
CA LYS A 68 17.82 4.67 -16.38
C LYS A 68 17.36 4.55 -17.84
N PHE A 69 16.44 3.63 -18.14
CA PHE A 69 15.93 3.38 -19.49
C PHE A 69 14.61 4.09 -19.81
N ASN A 70 14.05 4.86 -18.88
CA ASN A 70 12.77 5.58 -19.03
C ASN A 70 11.57 4.66 -19.40
N GLN A 71 11.66 3.38 -19.02
CA GLN A 71 10.66 2.36 -19.33
C GLN A 71 9.67 2.22 -18.17
N VAL A 72 8.88 3.27 -17.92
CA VAL A 72 7.84 3.24 -16.89
C VAL A 72 6.52 2.81 -17.55
N SER A 73 5.99 1.64 -17.14
CA SER A 73 4.71 1.11 -17.64
C SER A 73 3.56 1.49 -16.70
N LYS A 74 2.41 1.86 -17.26
CA LYS A 74 1.17 2.12 -16.49
C LYS A 74 0.73 0.88 -15.69
N ILE A 75 0.96 -0.32 -16.24
CA ILE A 75 0.61 -1.59 -15.60
C ILE A 75 1.47 -1.79 -14.34
N GLY A 76 2.77 -1.55 -14.43
CA GLY A 76 3.69 -1.66 -13.30
C GLY A 76 3.31 -0.73 -12.14
N GLN A 77 2.93 0.51 -12.45
CA GLN A 77 2.50 1.49 -11.43
C GLN A 77 1.27 1.03 -10.63
N VAL A 78 0.40 0.21 -11.21
CA VAL A 78 -0.76 -0.37 -10.52
C VAL A 78 -0.41 -1.70 -9.86
N LEU A 79 0.45 -2.51 -10.50
CA LEU A 79 0.87 -3.80 -9.97
C LEU A 79 1.69 -3.67 -8.68
N ASP A 80 2.53 -2.64 -8.57
CA ASP A 80 3.42 -2.48 -7.43
C ASP A 80 2.65 -2.29 -6.11
N PRO A 81 1.68 -1.36 -5.98
CA PRO A 81 0.84 -1.25 -4.78
C PRO A 81 0.02 -2.51 -4.47
N VAL A 82 -0.41 -3.24 -5.49
CA VAL A 82 -1.17 -4.49 -5.32
C VAL A 82 -0.28 -5.58 -4.76
N ALA A 83 0.91 -5.77 -5.32
CA ALA A 83 1.89 -6.74 -4.85
C ALA A 83 2.34 -6.42 -3.42
N ASP A 84 2.51 -5.14 -3.06
CA ASP A 84 2.86 -4.73 -1.69
C ASP A 84 1.76 -5.08 -0.70
N ARG A 85 0.48 -4.85 -1.06
CA ARG A 85 -0.65 -5.24 -0.22
C ARG A 85 -0.77 -6.76 -0.07
N LEU A 86 -0.57 -7.50 -1.16
CA LEU A 86 -0.54 -8.96 -1.12
C LEU A 86 0.59 -9.48 -0.23
N LEU A 87 1.78 -8.88 -0.30
CA LEU A 87 2.90 -9.23 0.56
C LEU A 87 2.52 -9.03 2.02
N ILE A 88 2.00 -7.86 2.40
CA ILE A 88 1.58 -7.58 3.78
C ILE A 88 0.53 -8.59 4.24
N PHE A 89 -0.53 -8.78 3.45
CA PHE A 89 -1.62 -9.69 3.79
C PHE A 89 -1.13 -11.14 3.98
N CYS A 90 -0.42 -11.69 2.99
CA CYS A 90 0.09 -13.05 3.05
C CYS A 90 1.13 -13.23 4.17
N SER A 91 1.95 -12.22 4.45
CA SER A 91 2.92 -12.27 5.54
C SER A 91 2.25 -12.30 6.90
N VAL A 92 1.25 -11.45 7.13
CA VAL A 92 0.49 -11.41 8.39
C VAL A 92 -0.27 -12.72 8.60
N VAL A 93 -0.88 -13.28 7.55
CA VAL A 93 -1.53 -14.60 7.59
C VAL A 93 -0.51 -15.68 7.96
N ALA A 94 0.63 -15.73 7.26
CA ALA A 94 1.65 -16.75 7.47
C ALA A 94 2.28 -16.69 8.87
N LEU A 95 2.60 -15.48 9.36
CA LEU A 95 3.11 -15.27 10.71
C LEU A 95 2.08 -15.63 11.77
N GLY A 96 0.78 -15.41 11.50
CA GLY A 96 -0.32 -15.82 12.37
C GLY A 96 -0.46 -17.35 12.45
N ILE A 97 -0.39 -18.04 11.31
CA ILE A 97 -0.38 -19.52 11.24
C ILE A 97 0.86 -20.08 11.94
N ALA A 98 2.01 -19.45 11.73
CA ALA A 98 3.24 -19.78 12.42
C ALA A 98 3.17 -19.44 13.92
N GLY A 99 2.12 -18.79 14.43
CA GLY A 99 2.00 -18.44 15.85
C GLY A 99 3.03 -17.43 16.36
N VAL A 100 3.67 -16.69 15.44
CA VAL A 100 4.64 -15.62 15.77
C VAL A 100 3.91 -14.35 16.16
N ILE A 101 2.81 -14.04 15.45
CA ILE A 101 1.95 -12.90 15.77
C ILE A 101 0.54 -13.37 16.17
N PRO A 102 -0.13 -12.63 17.06
CA PRO A 102 -1.48 -12.96 17.47
C PRO A 102 -2.50 -12.66 16.36
N TRP A 103 -3.54 -13.48 16.27
CA TRP A 103 -4.59 -13.39 15.24
C TRP A 103 -5.34 -12.05 15.21
N TRP A 104 -5.35 -11.29 16.32
CA TRP A 104 -5.95 -9.96 16.33
C TRP A 104 -5.28 -9.00 15.33
N VAL A 105 -3.97 -9.15 15.07
CA VAL A 105 -3.25 -8.30 14.11
C VAL A 105 -3.81 -8.50 12.71
N LEU A 106 -4.09 -9.75 12.34
CA LEU A 106 -4.70 -10.10 11.06
C LEU A 106 -6.09 -9.48 10.91
N ILE A 107 -6.91 -9.56 11.96
CA ILE A 107 -8.25 -8.95 11.96
C ILE A 107 -8.14 -7.43 11.81
N VAL A 108 -7.25 -6.79 12.57
CA VAL A 108 -7.08 -5.34 12.60
C VAL A 108 -6.53 -4.80 11.28
N VAL A 109 -5.56 -5.47 10.65
CA VAL A 109 -5.05 -5.09 9.32
C VAL A 109 -6.10 -5.36 8.24
N GLY A 110 -6.74 -6.53 8.27
CA GLY A 110 -7.76 -6.91 7.29
C GLY A 110 -8.99 -6.01 7.32
N LEU A 111 -9.48 -5.65 8.52
CA LEU A 111 -10.61 -4.75 8.68
C LEU A 111 -10.32 -3.37 8.09
N ARG A 112 -9.12 -2.84 8.32
CA ARG A 112 -8.70 -1.57 7.74
C ARG A 112 -8.71 -1.64 6.21
N ASP A 113 -8.13 -2.69 5.63
CA ASP A 113 -8.06 -2.82 4.17
C ASP A 113 -9.45 -2.96 3.54
N LEU A 114 -10.38 -3.64 4.22
CA LEU A 114 -11.79 -3.70 3.83
C LEU A 114 -12.45 -2.31 3.86
N VAL A 115 -12.24 -1.57 4.95
CA VAL A 115 -12.77 -0.20 5.12
C VAL A 115 -12.27 0.72 4.01
N MET A 116 -10.96 0.69 3.70
CA MET A 116 -10.38 1.49 2.62
C MET A 116 -10.90 1.06 1.24
N ALA A 117 -11.14 -0.23 1.02
CA ALA A 117 -11.70 -0.73 -0.23
C ALA A 117 -13.15 -0.24 -0.42
N ILE A 118 -13.96 -0.25 0.64
CA ILE A 118 -15.33 0.29 0.63
C ILE A 118 -15.31 1.79 0.36
N GLU A 119 -14.44 2.54 1.04
CA GLU A 119 -14.31 3.99 0.83
C GLU A 119 -13.99 4.32 -0.64
N VAL A 120 -13.00 3.64 -1.23
CA VAL A 120 -12.65 3.83 -2.66
C VAL A 120 -13.84 3.49 -3.56
N LEU A 121 -14.59 2.42 -3.26
CA LEU A 121 -15.76 2.03 -4.04
C LEU A 121 -16.86 3.11 -3.96
N VAL A 122 -17.13 3.64 -2.77
CA VAL A 122 -18.14 4.69 -2.56
C VAL A 122 -17.74 5.98 -3.29
N LEU A 123 -16.46 6.38 -3.21
CA LEU A 123 -15.98 7.57 -3.92
C LEU A 123 -16.05 7.39 -5.44
N ALA A 124 -15.68 6.21 -5.94
CA ALA A 124 -15.78 5.89 -7.36
C ALA A 124 -17.23 5.96 -7.88
N GLN A 125 -18.21 5.59 -7.06
CA GLN A 125 -19.64 5.72 -7.40
C GLN A 125 -20.11 7.18 -7.49
N HIS A 126 -19.46 8.11 -6.78
CA HIS A 126 -19.78 9.54 -6.81
C HIS A 126 -18.93 10.33 -7.82
N GLY A 127 -18.15 9.64 -8.68
CA GLY A 127 -17.33 10.27 -9.71
C GLY A 127 -16.03 10.90 -9.19
N TYR A 128 -15.69 10.67 -7.91
CA TYR A 128 -14.43 11.13 -7.35
C TYR A 128 -13.26 10.24 -7.74
N GLY A 129 -12.16 10.89 -8.14
CA GLY A 129 -10.87 10.23 -8.32
C GLY A 129 -10.23 9.80 -6.99
N PRO A 130 -9.12 9.05 -7.04
CA PRO A 130 -8.43 8.58 -5.83
C PRO A 130 -7.98 9.75 -4.95
N LEU A 131 -8.29 9.66 -3.65
CA LEU A 131 -7.94 10.68 -2.64
C LEU A 131 -6.43 10.95 -2.59
N PRO A 132 -6.02 12.22 -2.35
CA PRO A 132 -4.61 12.57 -2.23
C PRO A 132 -3.97 11.81 -1.06
N VAL A 133 -2.87 11.12 -1.35
CA VAL A 133 -2.23 10.17 -0.43
C VAL A 133 -1.53 10.93 0.71
N HIS A 134 -2.02 10.78 1.94
CA HIS A 134 -1.41 11.36 3.13
C HIS A 134 -0.11 10.64 3.51
N PHE A 135 0.94 11.41 3.86
CA PHE A 135 2.26 10.90 4.22
C PHE A 135 2.24 9.92 5.40
N VAL A 136 1.29 10.11 6.33
CA VAL A 136 1.05 9.22 7.49
C VAL A 136 0.75 7.78 7.05
N GLY A 137 -0.03 7.61 5.98
CA GLY A 137 -0.35 6.28 5.44
C GLY A 137 0.86 5.59 4.83
N LYS A 138 1.71 6.34 4.12
CA LYS A 138 2.97 5.79 3.57
C LYS A 138 3.91 5.33 4.68
N ALA A 139 4.05 6.14 5.75
CA ALA A 139 4.88 5.80 6.89
C ALA A 139 4.37 4.55 7.62
N GLY A 140 3.06 4.45 7.88
CA GLY A 140 2.46 3.29 8.54
C GLY A 140 2.68 1.99 7.75
N THR A 141 2.43 2.01 6.44
CA THR A 141 2.66 0.85 5.57
C THR A 141 4.14 0.48 5.50
N ALA A 142 5.04 1.46 5.42
CA ALA A 142 6.48 1.20 5.40
C ALA A 142 6.96 0.55 6.70
N ILE A 143 6.47 0.99 7.86
CA ILE A 143 6.81 0.39 9.16
C ILE A 143 6.28 -1.05 9.24
N LEU A 144 5.05 -1.31 8.80
CA LEU A 144 4.49 -2.66 8.76
C LEU A 144 5.31 -3.58 7.84
N MET A 145 5.68 -3.08 6.66
CA MET A 145 6.45 -3.82 5.68
C MET A 145 7.87 -4.12 6.17
N MET A 146 8.51 -3.20 6.91
CA MET A 146 9.79 -3.44 7.58
C MET A 146 9.68 -4.40 8.77
N SER A 147 8.53 -4.43 9.44
CA SER A 147 8.32 -5.30 10.61
C SER A 147 8.30 -6.78 10.22
N ILE A 148 7.81 -7.14 9.04
CA ILE A 148 7.75 -8.52 8.54
C ILE A 148 9.13 -9.20 8.50
N PRO A 149 10.13 -8.71 7.75
CA PRO A 149 11.47 -9.31 7.73
C PRO A 149 12.15 -9.22 9.10
N ALA A 150 11.89 -8.17 9.88
CA ALA A 150 12.44 -8.03 11.22
C ALA A 150 11.97 -9.17 12.15
N PHE A 151 10.69 -9.55 12.11
CA PHE A 151 10.17 -10.70 12.86
C PHE A 151 10.82 -12.01 12.45
N ILE A 152 11.02 -12.22 11.14
CA ILE A 152 11.66 -13.44 10.63
C ILE A 152 13.10 -13.54 11.11
N ILE A 153 13.85 -12.42 11.09
CA ILE A 153 15.22 -12.36 11.60
C ILE A 153 15.26 -12.62 13.11
N ALA A 154 14.33 -12.03 13.87
CA ALA A 154 14.24 -12.23 15.32
C ALA A 154 13.97 -13.69 15.68
N GLU A 155 13.20 -14.42 14.88
CA GLU A 155 12.90 -15.84 15.07
C GLU A 155 14.06 -16.76 14.66
N LEU A 156 14.90 -16.33 13.71
CA LEU A 156 16.00 -17.16 13.18
C LEU A 156 17.15 -17.35 14.18
N TRP A 157 17.35 -16.42 15.10
CA TRP A 157 18.43 -16.46 16.08
C TRP A 157 17.86 -16.77 17.47
N ALA A 158 18.27 -17.89 18.09
CA ALA A 158 17.86 -18.24 19.45
C ALA A 158 18.88 -17.72 20.48
N GLY A 159 18.55 -16.65 21.22
CA GLY A 159 19.41 -16.13 22.29
C GLY A 159 18.75 -15.07 23.17
N ARG A 160 19.37 -14.70 24.30
CA ARG A 160 18.84 -13.63 25.18
C ARG A 160 18.74 -12.27 24.47
N PHE A 161 19.61 -12.04 23.48
CA PHE A 161 19.55 -10.88 22.59
C PHE A 161 18.25 -10.85 21.75
N THR A 162 17.74 -12.01 21.36
CA THR A 162 16.56 -12.09 20.49
C THR A 162 15.24 -11.89 21.20
N GLN A 163 15.18 -12.12 22.51
CA GLN A 163 14.03 -11.66 23.31
C GLN A 163 13.90 -10.13 23.30
N GLY A 164 15.01 -9.40 23.41
CA GLY A 164 15.00 -7.93 23.30
C GLY A 164 14.59 -7.47 21.90
N LEU A 165 15.14 -8.10 20.86
CA LEU A 165 14.79 -7.81 19.47
C LEU A 165 13.31 -8.12 19.17
N HIS A 166 12.78 -9.23 19.68
CA HIS A 166 11.39 -9.62 19.54
C HIS A 166 10.45 -8.57 20.16
N LEU A 167 10.78 -8.05 21.36
CA LEU A 167 10.00 -6.97 21.99
C LEU A 167 10.02 -5.69 21.15
N ILE A 168 11.16 -5.34 20.55
CA ILE A 168 11.27 -4.20 19.63
C ILE A 168 10.42 -4.43 18.38
N CYS A 169 10.43 -5.65 17.81
CA CYS A 169 9.57 -6.01 16.68
C CYS A 169 8.08 -5.90 17.02
N VAL A 170 7.68 -6.39 18.20
CA VAL A 170 6.30 -6.27 18.69
C VAL A 170 5.91 -4.80 18.90
N ALA A 171 6.77 -4.00 19.51
CA ALA A 171 6.54 -2.56 19.65
C ALA A 171 6.40 -1.87 18.29
N GLY A 172 7.30 -2.18 17.34
CA GLY A 172 7.25 -1.68 15.97
C GLY A 172 5.97 -2.08 15.24
N MET A 173 5.52 -3.32 15.43
CA MET A 173 4.24 -3.81 14.89
C MET A 173 3.05 -3.06 15.46
N ILE A 174 3.00 -2.86 16.78
CA ILE A 174 1.92 -2.13 17.44
C ILE A 174 1.88 -0.69 16.92
N TRP A 175 3.02 -0.01 16.89
CA TRP A 175 3.12 1.35 16.34
C TRP A 175 2.77 1.41 14.86
N GLY A 176 3.22 0.44 14.06
CA GLY A 176 2.87 0.31 12.65
C GLY A 176 1.35 0.18 12.47
N VAL A 177 0.71 -0.71 13.21
CA VAL A 177 -0.75 -0.91 13.19
C VAL A 177 -1.50 0.34 13.62
N LEU A 178 -1.04 1.02 14.68
CA LEU A 178 -1.64 2.29 15.14
C LEU A 178 -1.57 3.37 14.07
N LEU A 179 -0.40 3.57 13.44
CA LEU A 179 -0.24 4.53 12.34
C LEU A 179 -1.06 4.12 11.11
N TYR A 180 -1.18 2.83 10.84
CA TYR A 180 -1.98 2.29 9.73
C TYR A 180 -3.47 2.60 9.91
N TRP A 181 -3.97 2.49 11.13
CA TRP A 181 -5.35 2.87 11.49
C TRP A 181 -5.56 4.37 11.54
N MET A 182 -4.62 5.13 12.10
CA MET A 182 -4.69 6.60 12.11
C MET A 182 -4.76 7.15 10.70
N ALA A 183 -3.97 6.60 9.77
CA ALA A 183 -4.07 6.95 8.35
C ALA A 183 -5.47 6.61 7.81
N GLY A 184 -5.99 5.41 8.09
CA GLY A 184 -7.35 5.01 7.66
C GLY A 184 -8.44 5.97 8.14
N LEU A 185 -8.37 6.42 9.40
CA LEU A 185 -9.32 7.40 9.94
C LEU A 185 -9.21 8.77 9.26
N ILE A 186 -8.00 9.20 8.90
CA ILE A 186 -7.79 10.44 8.16
C ILE A 186 -8.42 10.35 6.76
N TYR A 187 -8.22 9.22 6.06
CA TYR A 187 -8.86 9.00 4.76
C TYR A 187 -10.38 9.02 4.87
N LEU A 188 -10.95 8.22 5.78
CA LEU A 188 -12.40 8.17 6.00
C LEU A 188 -13.01 9.55 6.26
N LYS A 189 -12.33 10.38 7.06
CA LYS A 189 -12.79 11.74 7.32
C LYS A 189 -12.77 12.58 6.03
N GLN A 190 -11.71 12.49 5.24
CA GLN A 190 -11.62 13.19 3.96
C GLN A 190 -12.72 12.73 2.99
N GLY A 191 -12.92 11.41 2.84
CA GLY A 191 -13.99 10.86 2.01
C GLY A 191 -15.38 11.35 2.43
N HIS A 192 -15.68 11.34 3.73
CA HIS A 192 -16.95 11.84 4.24
C HIS A 192 -17.14 13.36 4.03
N ASP A 193 -16.10 14.15 4.27
CA ASP A 193 -16.14 15.60 4.10
C ASP A 193 -16.38 15.99 2.62
N LEU A 194 -15.78 15.26 1.68
CA LEU A 194 -16.01 15.41 0.23
C LEU A 194 -17.46 15.07 -0.18
N LEU A 195 -17.97 13.92 0.26
CA LEU A 195 -19.35 13.51 -0.04
C LEU A 195 -20.39 14.47 0.54
N ARG A 196 -20.12 15.03 1.72
CA ARG A 196 -21.00 16.02 2.36
C ARG A 196 -21.00 17.35 1.59
N ALA A 197 -19.86 17.80 1.07
CA ALA A 197 -19.77 19.01 0.27
C ALA A 197 -20.58 18.91 -1.02
N ASP A 198 -20.58 17.75 -1.68
CA ASP A 198 -21.40 17.49 -2.87
C ASP A 198 -22.89 17.48 -2.59
N GLY A 199 -23.30 16.83 -1.49
CA GLY A 199 -24.71 16.82 -1.10
C GLY A 199 -25.27 18.22 -0.82
N VAL A 200 -24.45 19.10 -0.24
CA VAL A 200 -24.82 20.51 -0.03
C VAL A 200 -24.90 21.27 -1.35
N ALA A 201 -23.89 21.15 -2.21
CA ALA A 201 -23.88 21.83 -3.51
C ALA A 201 -25.03 21.40 -4.42
N ALA A 202 -25.40 20.12 -4.43
CA ALA A 202 -26.55 19.62 -5.18
C ALA A 202 -27.88 20.14 -4.63
N GLY A 203 -28.00 20.28 -3.30
CA GLY A 203 -29.19 20.84 -2.65
C GLY A 203 -29.39 22.32 -2.99
N ASP A 204 -28.31 23.12 -2.96
CA ASP A 204 -28.36 24.54 -3.28
C ASP A 204 -28.74 24.78 -4.76
N ALA A 205 -28.24 23.96 -5.70
CA ALA A 205 -28.57 24.06 -7.12
C ALA A 205 -30.06 23.76 -7.41
N VAL A 206 -30.66 22.80 -6.71
CA VAL A 206 -32.10 22.49 -6.83
C VAL A 206 -32.95 23.61 -6.23
N ALA A 207 -32.54 24.18 -5.10
CA ALA A 207 -33.24 25.30 -4.48
C ALA A 207 -33.26 26.55 -5.37
N ASP A 208 -32.14 26.89 -6.01
CA ASP A 208 -32.02 28.05 -6.90
C ASP A 208 -32.83 27.87 -8.21
N GLY A 209 -32.80 26.66 -8.81
CA GLY A 209 -33.60 26.35 -9.99
C GLY A 209 -35.12 26.46 -9.76
N THR A 210 -35.61 26.00 -8.60
CA THR A 210 -37.03 26.11 -8.24
C THR A 210 -37.47 27.53 -7.87
N ALA A 211 -36.55 28.38 -7.45
CA ALA A 211 -36.82 29.80 -7.21
C ALA A 211 -36.95 30.57 -8.55
N GLY A 212 -36.09 30.29 -9.53
CA GLY A 212 -36.13 30.91 -10.85
C GLY A 212 -37.40 30.63 -11.65
N GLU A 213 -37.94 29.40 -11.58
CA GLU A 213 -39.19 29.02 -12.25
C GLU A 213 -40.46 29.63 -11.62
N ARG A 214 -40.41 30.06 -10.34
CA ARG A 214 -41.57 30.68 -9.66
C ARG A 214 -41.68 32.19 -9.86
N THR A 215 -40.64 32.81 -10.41
CA THR A 215 -40.57 34.25 -10.67
C THR A 215 -40.75 34.63 -12.15
N ALA A 216 -40.94 33.64 -13.03
CA ALA A 216 -41.28 33.81 -14.45
C ALA A 216 -42.77 33.56 -14.69
#